data_AF-A0A1W9SJ79-F1
#
_entry.id   AF-A0A1W9SJ79-F1
#
_cell.length_a   1.000
_cell.length_b   1.000
_cell.length_c   1.000
_cell.angle_alpha   90.00
_cell.angle_beta   90.00
_cell.angle_gamma   90.00
#
_symmetry.space_group_name_H-M   'P 1'
#
loop_
_entity.id
_entity.type
_entity.pdbx_description
1 polymer ?
#
loop_
_entity_poly.entity_id
_entity_poly.type
_entity_poly.pdbx_seq_one_letter_code
_entity_poly.pdbx_strand_id
1 'polypeptide(L)'
;MQQKLKRELIADGICQKVIENNPYGFILRPDLKEKTGGMLNGAYHKNLDYQGKGIEDRFKIGNTTAYPIDAVVAFIKKKIISQNTKTPPSPSIVKTGQGLKE
;
A
#
# COMPACT_ATOMS: atom_id res chain seq x y z
N MET A 1 14.38 -17.17 13.87
CA MET A 1 13.93 -18.01 12.74
C MET A 1 12.42 -18.27 12.76
N GLN A 2 11.85 -18.75 13.87
CA GLN A 2 10.40 -19.07 14.00
C GLN A 2 9.42 -17.90 13.71
N GLN A 3 9.76 -16.67 14.09
CA GLN A 3 8.87 -15.50 13.88
C GLN A 3 8.74 -15.07 12.42
N LYS A 4 9.78 -15.30 11.60
CA LYS A 4 9.73 -14.99 10.16
C LYS A 4 8.76 -15.94 9.45
N LEU A 5 8.89 -17.24 9.73
CA LEU A 5 8.04 -18.29 9.17
C LEU A 5 6.57 -18.09 9.54
N LYS A 6 6.27 -17.75 10.81
CA LYS A 6 4.90 -17.47 11.24
C LYS A 6 4.27 -16.28 10.50
N ARG A 7 5.05 -15.23 10.21
CA ARG A 7 4.56 -14.05 9.47
C ARG A 7 4.30 -14.34 8.00
N GLU A 8 5.14 -15.17 7.40
CA GLU A 8 4.97 -15.61 6.02
C GLU A 8 3.66 -16.40 5.87
N LEU A 9 3.41 -17.34 6.78
CA LEU A 9 2.16 -18.12 6.78
C LEU A 9 0.91 -17.24 6.93
N ILE A 10 0.97 -16.22 7.80
CA ILE A 10 -0.13 -15.26 7.97
C ILE A 10 -0.31 -14.40 6.71
N ALA A 11 0.80 -13.97 6.09
CA ALA A 11 0.75 -13.17 4.87
C ALA A 11 0.09 -13.96 3.74
N ASP A 12 0.48 -15.21 3.53
CA ASP A 12 -0.12 -16.07 2.50
C ASP A 12 -1.62 -16.30 2.75
N GLY A 13 -2.04 -16.54 3.99
CA GLY A 13 -3.47 -16.68 4.31
C GLY A 13 -4.30 -15.41 4.05
N ILE A 14 -3.75 -14.24 4.35
CA ILE A 14 -4.41 -12.95 4.04
C ILE A 14 -4.47 -12.73 2.53
N CYS A 15 -3.37 -12.98 1.82
CA CYS A 15 -3.28 -12.78 0.38
C CYS A 15 -4.25 -13.69 -0.37
N GLN A 16 -4.38 -14.95 0.05
CA GLN A 16 -5.36 -15.88 -0.50
C GLN A 16 -6.78 -15.31 -0.41
N LYS A 17 -7.15 -14.79 0.77
CA LYS A 17 -8.47 -14.20 0.99
C LYS A 17 -8.71 -12.95 0.14
N VAL A 18 -7.67 -12.17 -0.14
CA VAL A 18 -7.77 -11.02 -1.07
C VAL A 18 -8.00 -11.52 -2.50
N ILE A 19 -7.36 -12.59 -2.93
CA ILE A 19 -7.58 -13.19 -4.25
C ILE A 19 -9.01 -13.71 -4.39
N GLU A 20 -9.50 -14.48 -3.40
CA GLU A 20 -10.84 -15.08 -3.42
C GLU A 20 -11.97 -14.04 -3.49
N ASN A 21 -11.81 -12.91 -2.81
CA ASN A 21 -12.81 -11.83 -2.82
C ASN A 21 -12.80 -10.98 -4.10
N ASN A 22 -11.85 -11.22 -5.01
CA ASN A 22 -11.62 -10.41 -6.20
C ASN A 22 -11.45 -11.29 -7.45
N PRO A 23 -12.54 -11.82 -8.04
CA PRO A 23 -12.43 -12.77 -9.16
C PRO A 23 -11.98 -12.15 -10.49
N TYR A 24 -12.08 -10.83 -10.65
CA TYR A 24 -11.83 -10.14 -11.93
C TYR A 24 -10.35 -9.94 -12.27
N GLY A 25 -9.42 -10.32 -11.39
CA GLY A 25 -7.98 -10.18 -11.64
C GLY A 25 -7.39 -8.79 -11.37
N PHE A 26 -8.23 -7.78 -11.10
CA PHE A 26 -7.78 -6.42 -10.79
C PHE A 26 -8.67 -5.73 -9.75
N ILE A 27 -8.11 -4.70 -9.11
CA ILE A 27 -8.79 -3.86 -8.13
C ILE A 27 -8.61 -2.40 -8.53
N LEU A 28 -9.70 -1.65 -8.60
CA LEU A 28 -9.66 -0.22 -8.86
C LEU A 28 -9.20 0.53 -7.60
N ARG A 29 -8.45 1.62 -7.77
CA ARG A 29 -8.03 2.49 -6.66
C ARG A 29 -9.16 2.94 -5.71
N PRO A 30 -10.34 3.40 -6.18
CA PRO A 30 -11.42 3.77 -5.27
C PRO A 30 -11.92 2.58 -4.43
N ASP A 31 -12.01 1.40 -5.03
CA ASP A 31 -12.52 0.17 -4.40
C ASP A 31 -11.48 -0.56 -3.54
N LEU A 32 -10.22 -0.11 -3.58
CA LEU A 32 -9.09 -0.75 -2.90
C LEU A 32 -9.35 -1.01 -1.42
N LYS A 33 -10.04 -0.07 -0.75
CA LYS A 33 -10.37 -0.19 0.67
C LYS A 33 -11.39 -1.30 0.93
N GLU A 34 -12.45 -1.34 0.14
CA GLU A 34 -13.50 -2.35 0.30
C GLU A 34 -12.98 -3.74 -0.06
N LYS A 35 -12.32 -3.85 -1.23
CA LYS A 35 -11.82 -5.11 -1.79
C LYS A 35 -10.70 -5.75 -0.99
N THR A 36 -10.00 -4.99 -0.15
CA THR A 36 -8.95 -5.51 0.75
C THR A 36 -9.40 -5.58 2.21
N GLY A 37 -10.69 -5.44 2.51
CA GLY A 37 -11.20 -5.50 3.89
C GLY A 37 -10.66 -4.37 4.79
N GLY A 38 -10.35 -3.22 4.21
CA GLY A 38 -9.81 -2.05 4.89
C GLY A 38 -8.29 -2.00 5.03
N MET A 39 -7.55 -3.00 4.52
CA MET A 39 -6.09 -3.04 4.65
C MET A 39 -5.38 -1.95 3.85
N LEU A 40 -5.87 -1.64 2.64
CA LEU A 40 -5.27 -0.63 1.78
C LEU A 40 -6.22 0.57 1.61
N ASN A 41 -5.66 1.78 1.61
CA ASN A 41 -6.42 3.00 1.35
C ASN A 41 -6.05 3.57 -0.03
N GLY A 42 -7.07 3.86 -0.85
CA GLY A 42 -6.90 4.44 -2.18
C GLY A 42 -6.21 5.81 -2.19
N ALA A 43 -6.50 6.68 -1.20
CA ALA A 43 -5.85 7.99 -1.07
C ALA A 43 -4.37 7.87 -0.73
N TYR A 44 -4.01 6.95 0.17
CA TYR A 44 -2.62 6.64 0.47
C TYR A 44 -1.88 6.12 -0.76
N HIS A 45 -2.51 5.22 -1.52
CA HIS A 45 -1.93 4.70 -2.75
C HIS A 45 -1.82 5.73 -3.87
N LYS A 46 -2.69 6.75 -3.89
CA LYS A 46 -2.53 7.90 -4.79
C LYS A 46 -1.23 8.66 -4.54
N ASN A 47 -0.91 8.90 -3.27
CA ASN A 47 0.33 9.57 -2.90
C ASN A 47 1.54 8.68 -3.17
N LEU A 48 1.45 7.38 -2.87
CA LEU A 48 2.54 6.44 -3.15
C LEU A 48 2.82 6.30 -4.64
N ASP A 49 1.78 6.26 -5.48
CA ASP A 49 1.90 6.23 -6.94
C ASP A 49 2.66 7.45 -7.47
N TYR A 50 2.28 8.64 -6.98
CA TYR A 50 2.97 9.88 -7.33
C TYR A 50 4.45 9.87 -6.92
N GLN A 51 4.78 9.19 -5.82
CA GLN A 51 6.15 9.01 -5.35
C GLN A 51 6.90 7.84 -6.02
N GLY A 52 6.27 7.10 -6.94
CA GLY A 52 6.84 5.89 -7.53
C GLY A 52 7.01 4.72 -6.56
N LYS A 53 6.36 4.76 -5.39
CA LYS A 53 6.42 3.76 -4.30
C LYS A 53 5.10 2.98 -4.13
N GLY A 54 4.20 3.10 -5.10
CA GLY A 54 2.90 2.46 -5.10
C GLY A 54 2.97 0.98 -5.44
N ILE A 55 1.79 0.41 -5.70
CA ILE A 55 1.67 -0.95 -6.25
C ILE A 55 2.20 -0.93 -7.68
N GLU A 56 3.05 -1.91 -7.98
CA GLU A 56 3.69 -2.08 -9.29
C GLU A 56 2.67 -2.60 -10.31
N ASP A 57 3.04 -2.59 -11.60
CA ASP A 57 2.20 -3.10 -12.70
C ASP A 57 0.80 -2.46 -12.82
N ARG A 58 0.64 -1.26 -12.23
CA ARG A 58 -0.60 -0.50 -12.31
C ARG A 58 -0.85 -0.01 -13.73
N PHE A 59 -2.11 0.01 -14.10
CA PHE A 59 -2.55 0.54 -15.39
C PHE A 59 -3.68 1.53 -15.21
N LYS A 60 -3.85 2.42 -16.19
CA LYS A 60 -4.85 3.48 -16.16
C LYS A 60 -5.95 3.17 -17.17
N ILE A 61 -7.20 3.21 -16.73
CA ILE A 61 -8.39 3.12 -17.56
C ILE A 61 -9.16 4.43 -17.40
N GLY A 62 -9.15 5.26 -18.45
CA GLY A 62 -9.75 6.60 -18.40
C GLY A 62 -9.09 7.46 -17.32
N ASN A 63 -9.88 7.87 -16.32
CA ASN A 63 -9.39 8.66 -15.19
C ASN A 63 -9.07 7.84 -13.93
N THR A 64 -9.20 6.50 -14.01
CA THR A 64 -9.07 5.60 -12.86
C THR A 64 -7.82 4.74 -13.00
N THR A 65 -7.08 4.57 -11.91
CA THR A 65 -5.97 3.60 -11.82
C THR A 65 -6.50 2.27 -11.31
N ALA A 66 -6.12 1.19 -11.98
CA ALA A 66 -6.38 -0.18 -11.60
C ALA A 66 -5.07 -0.89 -11.25
N TYR A 67 -5.16 -1.87 -10.36
CA TYR A 67 -4.03 -2.67 -9.92
C TYR A 67 -4.33 -4.14 -10.17
N PRO A 68 -3.41 -4.89 -10.80
CA PRO A 68 -3.49 -6.34 -10.84
C PRO A 68 -3.49 -6.91 -9.43
N ILE A 69 -4.26 -7.98 -9.20
CA ILE A 69 -4.34 -8.63 -7.88
C ILE A 69 -2.98 -9.17 -7.44
N ASP A 70 -2.21 -9.73 -8.37
CA ASP A 70 -0.86 -10.25 -8.08
C ASP A 70 0.04 -9.16 -7.48
N ALA A 71 0.05 -7.97 -8.09
CA ALA A 71 0.80 -6.82 -7.60
C ALA A 71 0.28 -6.32 -6.24
N VAL A 72 -1.03 -6.35 -6.01
CA VAL A 72 -1.63 -6.01 -4.70
C VAL A 72 -1.17 -6.98 -3.62
N VAL A 73 -1.20 -8.28 -3.92
CA VAL A 73 -0.76 -9.36 -3.02
C VAL A 73 0.73 -9.24 -2.71
N ALA A 74 1.57 -9.04 -3.73
CA ALA A 74 3.00 -8.83 -3.57
C ALA A 74 3.29 -7.62 -2.65
N PHE A 75 2.55 -6.52 -2.82
CA PHE A 75 2.67 -5.34 -1.98
C PHE A 75 2.29 -5.61 -0.51
N ILE A 76 1.17 -6.29 -0.27
CA ILE A 76 0.72 -6.66 1.08
C ILE A 76 1.75 -7.59 1.74
N LYS A 77 2.20 -8.62 1.03
CA LYS A 77 3.21 -9.58 1.51
C LYS A 77 4.51 -8.87 1.88
N LYS A 78 5.00 -7.97 1.02
CA LYS A 78 6.18 -7.13 1.28
C LYS A 78 5.98 -6.29 2.55
N LYS A 79 4.83 -5.66 2.75
CA LYS A 79 4.55 -4.85 3.95
C LYS A 79 4.46 -5.68 5.23
N ILE A 80 3.88 -6.88 5.21
CA ILE A 80 3.80 -7.76 6.38
C ILE A 80 5.19 -8.28 6.77
N ILE A 81 6.01 -8.66 5.79
CA ILE A 81 7.35 -9.20 6.02
C ILE A 81 8.34 -8.09 6.41
N SER A 82 8.24 -6.90 5.82
CA SER A 82 9.20 -5.79 5.96
C SER A 82 9.06 -4.96 7.24
N GLN A 83 8.19 -5.33 8.19
CA GLN A 83 7.93 -4.59 9.44
C GLN A 83 9.11 -4.63 10.46
N ASN A 84 10.36 -4.60 10.01
CA ASN A 84 11.55 -4.61 10.86
C ASN A 84 12.55 -3.46 10.62
N THR A 85 12.12 -2.35 10.04
CA THR A 85 12.93 -1.12 10.06
C THR A 85 12.11 -0.01 10.68
N LYS A 86 12.46 0.36 11.92
CA LYS A 86 12.10 1.66 12.50
C LYS A 86 12.44 2.70 11.44
N THR A 87 11.44 3.30 10.79
CA THR A 87 11.68 4.52 10.03
C THR A 87 12.09 5.57 11.07
N PRO A 88 13.26 6.24 10.96
CA PRO A 88 13.50 7.43 11.76
C PRO A 88 12.36 8.41 11.51
N PRO A 89 11.89 9.15 12.54
CA PRO A 89 10.87 10.17 12.32
C PRO A 89 11.34 11.09 11.20
N SER A 90 10.48 11.32 10.21
CA SER A 90 10.71 12.32 9.18
C SER A 90 11.14 13.61 9.87
N PRO A 91 12.19 14.32 9.40
CA PRO A 91 12.57 15.58 10.01
C PRO A 91 11.36 16.51 9.95
N SER A 92 10.84 16.88 11.14
CA SER A 92 9.82 17.92 11.27
C SER A 92 10.35 19.15 10.54
N ILE A 93 9.70 19.54 9.44
CA ILE A 93 9.93 20.83 8.83
C ILE A 93 9.44 21.85 9.87
N VAL A 94 10.39 22.38 10.63
CA VAL A 94 10.19 23.56 11.47
C VAL A 94 9.65 24.65 10.55
N LYS A 95 8.38 25.03 10.72
CA LYS A 95 7.87 26.28 10.17
C LYS A 95 8.61 27.41 10.87
N THR A 96 9.73 27.84 10.32
CA THR A 96 10.36 29.10 10.70
C THR A 96 9.33 30.19 10.41
N GLY A 97 8.84 30.82 11.47
CA GLY A 97 7.83 31.86 11.39
C GLY A 97 8.27 32.98 10.45
N GLN A 98 7.31 33.46 9.65
CA GLN A 98 7.41 34.72 8.94
C GLN A 98 7.67 35.82 9.97
N GLY A 99 8.89 36.37 9.97
CA GLY A 99 9.17 37.67 10.55
C GLY A 99 8.65 38.75 9.61
N LEU A 100 7.50 39.32 9.94
CA LEU A 100 7.12 40.66 9.49
C LEU A 100 8.01 41.67 10.24
N LYS A 101 8.76 42.49 9.50
CA LYS A 101 9.12 43.89 9.78
C LYS A 101 10.26 44.30 8.85
N GLU A 102 10.01 45.29 7.99
CA GLU A 102 10.66 46.61 8.08
C GLU A 102 9.60 47.67 7.77
#